data_AF-A0AAD0WN72-F1
#
_entry.id   AF-A0AAD0WN72-F1
#
_cell.length_a   1.000
_cell.length_b   1.000
_cell.length_c   1.000
_cell.angle_alpha   90.00
_cell.angle_beta   90.00
_cell.angle_gamma   90.00
#
_symmetry.space_group_name_H-M   'P 1'
#
loop_
_entity.id
_entity.type
_entity.pdbx_description
1 polymer ?
#
loop_
_entity_poly.entity_id
_entity_poly.type
_entity_poly.pdbx_seq_one_letter_code
_entity_poly.pdbx_strand_id
1 'polypeptide(L)'
;MEILFVIVFIIAIVLKASVKNERKRSYKNSDYEFVFNRKNDKNHFSNKKYNSSYFNNRKHNINQGLEKDIVEINKNQKTRYKQYTDEEKKSYGKRMKELREKGKEYEEFVAGYFKIDGYEIELHGIKNGVKDKGIDIICKKDNELILIQCKNWRADTKYKINHEKLKAFVGSCTEYINQNRLFDKNIKLKFVTSNYILDKSAEMFLKESKTLQYHIIEY
;
A
#
# COMPACT_ATOMS: atom_id res chain seq x y z
N MET A 1 -3.33 53.64 4.60
CA MET A 1 -3.99 52.44 4.03
C MET A 1 -3.12 51.20 4.18
N GLU A 2 -1.80 51.27 3.98
CA GLU A 2 -0.91 50.08 4.01
C GLU A 2 -0.72 49.44 5.40
N ILE A 3 -0.65 50.24 6.48
CA ILE A 3 -0.48 49.72 7.85
C ILE A 3 -1.71 48.91 8.32
N LEU A 4 -2.91 49.28 7.85
CA LEU A 4 -4.14 48.57 8.19
C LEU A 4 -4.17 47.17 7.57
N PHE A 5 -3.63 47.00 6.35
CA PHE A 5 -3.52 45.71 5.68
C PHE A 5 -2.56 44.76 6.41
N VAL A 6 -1.42 45.27 6.91
CA VAL A 6 -0.44 44.46 7.65
C VAL A 6 -1.04 43.96 8.97
N ILE A 7 -1.78 44.81 9.69
CA ILE A 7 -2.43 44.42 10.95
C ILE A 7 -3.52 43.36 10.71
N VAL A 8 -4.36 43.53 9.68
CA VAL A 8 -5.37 42.53 9.31
C VAL A 8 -4.74 41.20 8.89
N PHE A 9 -3.60 41.23 8.20
CA PHE A 9 -2.88 40.02 7.78
C PHE A 9 -2.25 39.27 8.96
N ILE A 10 -1.68 40.01 9.94
CA ILE A 10 -1.14 39.43 11.17
C ILE A 10 -2.27 38.82 12.01
N ILE A 11 -3.41 39.50 12.15
CA ILE A 11 -4.58 38.97 12.85
C ILE A 11 -5.11 37.70 12.15
N ALA A 12 -5.15 37.65 10.83
CA ALA A 12 -5.55 36.47 10.07
C ALA A 12 -4.58 35.28 10.26
N ILE A 13 -3.28 35.54 10.37
CA ILE A 13 -2.26 34.51 10.66
C ILE A 13 -2.42 33.99 12.09
N VAL A 14 -2.62 34.87 13.07
CA VAL A 14 -2.82 34.50 14.49
C VAL A 14 -4.11 33.70 14.67
N LEU A 15 -5.20 34.08 14.00
CA LEU A 15 -6.47 33.32 14.01
C LEU A 15 -6.32 31.94 13.33
N LYS A 16 -5.60 31.84 12.19
CA LYS A 16 -5.28 30.54 11.56
C LYS A 16 -4.42 29.65 12.45
N ALA A 17 -3.49 30.23 13.21
CA ALA A 17 -2.66 29.50 14.16
C ALA A 17 -3.48 29.02 15.37
N SER A 18 -4.41 29.85 15.89
CA SER A 18 -5.27 29.50 17.02
C SER A 18 -6.32 28.44 16.68
N VAL A 19 -6.87 28.45 15.45
CA VAL A 19 -7.83 27.43 14.97
C VAL A 19 -7.16 26.07 14.71
N LYS A 20 -5.83 26.01 14.57
CA LYS A 20 -5.11 24.76 14.32
C LYS A 20 -4.80 23.96 15.60
N ASN A 21 -5.16 24.46 16.79
CA ASN A 21 -4.77 23.86 18.06
C ASN A 21 -5.83 22.97 18.73
N GLU A 22 -6.94 22.66 18.05
CA GLU A 22 -7.89 21.64 18.47
C GLU A 22 -8.13 20.63 17.34
N ARG A 23 -7.20 19.67 17.20
CA ARG A 23 -7.47 18.34 16.61
C ARG A 23 -6.28 17.40 16.86
N LYS A 24 -6.13 16.95 18.11
CA LYS A 24 -5.40 15.71 18.41
C LYS A 24 -6.27 14.54 17.96
N ARG A 25 -6.05 14.02 16.75
CA ARG A 25 -6.52 12.69 16.35
C ARG A 25 -5.39 11.69 16.51
N SER A 26 -5.43 10.95 17.61
CA SER A 26 -4.68 9.71 17.83
C SER A 26 -5.17 8.67 16.82
N TYR A 27 -4.37 8.34 15.81
CA TYR A 27 -4.60 7.18 14.96
C TYR A 27 -4.07 5.92 15.64
N LYS A 28 -4.97 5.16 16.27
CA LYS A 28 -4.75 3.75 16.63
C LYS A 28 -5.24 2.90 15.45
N ASN A 29 -4.33 2.19 14.78
CA ASN A 29 -4.69 1.13 13.83
C ASN A 29 -4.98 -0.14 14.64
N SER A 30 -6.25 -0.51 14.75
CA SER A 30 -6.72 -1.74 15.38
C SER A 30 -7.50 -2.58 14.36
N ASP A 31 -6.79 -3.35 13.53
CA ASP A 31 -7.35 -4.45 12.73
C ASP A 31 -6.77 -5.81 13.19
N TYR A 32 -6.67 -5.97 14.51
CA TYR A 32 -6.57 -7.27 15.15
C TYR A 32 -7.47 -7.24 16.39
N GLU A 33 -8.70 -7.73 16.27
CA GLU A 33 -9.48 -8.11 17.44
C GLU A 33 -10.27 -9.39 17.16
N PHE A 34 -9.76 -10.49 17.72
CA PHE A 34 -10.51 -11.72 17.97
C PHE A 34 -11.12 -11.63 19.39
N VAL A 35 -12.36 -12.07 19.48
CA VAL A 35 -13.41 -11.75 20.46
C VAL A 35 -13.20 -12.38 21.85
N PHE A 36 -13.54 -11.66 22.93
CA PHE A 36 -14.59 -11.96 23.93
C PHE A 36 -14.35 -11.28 25.30
N ASN A 37 -15.27 -10.40 25.73
CA ASN A 37 -15.76 -10.44 27.10
C ASN A 37 -17.13 -9.77 27.28
N ARG A 38 -18.17 -10.60 27.44
CA ARG A 38 -19.52 -10.21 27.81
C ARG A 38 -19.61 -10.24 29.34
N LYS A 39 -19.67 -9.08 30.00
CA LYS A 39 -20.11 -8.98 31.40
C LYS A 39 -21.08 -7.81 31.56
N ASN A 40 -22.19 -8.14 32.22
CA ASN A 40 -23.17 -7.27 32.84
C ASN A 40 -24.23 -6.66 31.92
N ASP A 41 -25.27 -7.45 31.67
CA ASP A 41 -26.65 -7.01 31.91
C ASP A 41 -27.47 -8.24 32.34
N LYS A 42 -27.56 -8.44 33.66
CA LYS A 42 -28.56 -9.29 34.29
C LYS A 42 -29.65 -8.35 34.77
N ASN A 43 -30.86 -8.47 34.21
CA ASN A 43 -32.15 -8.39 34.90
C ASN A 43 -33.26 -8.02 33.93
N HIS A 44 -33.82 -9.01 33.24
CA HIS A 44 -35.27 -9.21 33.15
C HIS A 44 -35.57 -10.52 32.42
N PHE A 45 -36.66 -11.18 32.79
CA PHE A 45 -37.20 -12.47 32.31
C PHE A 45 -36.81 -13.74 33.08
N SER A 46 -37.45 -13.83 34.26
CA SER A 46 -38.23 -14.96 34.77
C SER A 46 -38.11 -16.35 34.11
N ASN A 47 -37.71 -17.30 34.96
CA ASN A 47 -38.22 -18.67 35.12
C ASN A 47 -39.07 -19.27 33.99
N LYS A 48 -38.48 -20.20 33.24
CA LYS A 48 -39.20 -21.33 32.62
C LYS A 48 -38.32 -22.58 32.70
N LYS A 49 -38.81 -23.57 33.44
CA LYS A 49 -38.15 -24.87 33.68
C LYS A 49 -38.14 -25.64 32.34
N TYR A 50 -37.02 -25.63 31.62
CA TYR A 50 -36.88 -26.34 30.35
C TYR A 50 -36.25 -27.72 30.54
N ASN A 51 -36.84 -28.72 29.86
CA ASN A 51 -36.50 -30.15 29.93
C ASN A 51 -35.05 -30.46 29.55
N SER A 52 -34.32 -31.12 30.46
CA SER A 52 -32.93 -31.59 30.33
C SER A 52 -32.70 -32.54 29.14
N SER A 53 -33.68 -33.37 28.79
CA SER A 53 -33.60 -34.34 27.67
C SER A 53 -33.49 -33.68 26.28
N TYR A 54 -34.13 -32.52 26.08
CA TYR A 54 -34.02 -31.76 24.83
C TYR A 54 -32.65 -31.11 24.66
N PHE A 55 -32.02 -30.64 25.76
CA PHE A 55 -30.69 -30.06 25.71
C PHE A 55 -29.60 -31.12 25.48
N ASN A 56 -29.77 -32.32 26.04
CA ASN A 56 -28.83 -33.42 25.84
C ASN A 56 -28.87 -33.94 24.39
N ASN A 57 -30.07 -34.16 23.82
CA ASN A 57 -30.19 -34.55 22.41
C ASN A 57 -29.72 -33.45 21.45
N ARG A 58 -29.98 -32.17 21.77
CA ARG A 58 -29.51 -31.05 20.94
C ARG A 58 -27.98 -30.91 21.03
N LYS A 59 -27.36 -31.04 22.22
CA LYS A 59 -25.89 -31.09 22.36
C LYS A 59 -25.27 -32.27 21.62
N HIS A 60 -25.88 -33.45 21.66
CA HIS A 60 -25.34 -34.63 20.98
C HIS A 60 -25.38 -34.50 19.45
N ASN A 61 -26.46 -33.92 18.91
CA ASN A 61 -26.59 -33.64 17.48
C ASN A 61 -25.70 -32.48 17.02
N ILE A 62 -25.52 -31.44 17.83
CA ILE A 62 -24.57 -30.34 17.56
C ILE A 62 -23.13 -30.86 17.57
N ASN A 63 -22.77 -31.71 18.54
CA ASN A 63 -21.43 -32.30 18.60
C ASN A 63 -21.16 -33.22 17.40
N GLN A 64 -22.13 -34.04 16.97
CA GLN A 64 -21.99 -34.86 15.76
C GLN A 64 -21.92 -34.04 14.47
N GLY A 65 -22.63 -32.91 14.39
CA GLY A 65 -22.53 -31.97 13.26
C GLY A 65 -21.17 -31.28 13.22
N LEU A 66 -20.72 -30.73 14.35
CA LEU A 66 -19.41 -30.09 14.49
C LEU A 66 -18.27 -31.07 14.19
N GLU A 67 -18.37 -32.33 14.61
CA GLU A 67 -17.36 -33.35 14.37
C GLU A 67 -17.27 -33.70 12.87
N LYS A 68 -18.41 -33.77 12.16
CA LYS A 68 -18.44 -33.93 10.71
C LYS A 68 -17.88 -32.71 9.98
N ASP A 69 -18.26 -31.50 10.40
CA ASP A 69 -17.76 -30.25 9.83
C ASP A 69 -16.24 -30.11 10.06
N ILE A 70 -15.73 -30.48 11.24
CA ILE A 70 -14.30 -30.50 11.56
C ILE A 70 -13.57 -31.52 10.69
N VAL A 71 -14.12 -32.72 10.49
CA VAL A 71 -13.55 -33.73 9.61
C VAL A 71 -13.52 -33.25 8.16
N GLU A 72 -14.58 -32.58 7.69
CA GLU A 72 -14.66 -32.04 6.34
C GLU A 72 -13.73 -30.84 6.13
N ILE A 73 -13.62 -29.94 7.11
CA ILE A 73 -12.64 -28.84 7.13
C ILE A 73 -11.22 -29.39 7.11
N ASN A 74 -10.90 -30.41 7.91
CA ASN A 74 -9.58 -31.03 7.95
C ASN A 74 -9.25 -31.79 6.66
N LYS A 75 -10.24 -32.46 6.05
CA LYS A 75 -10.08 -33.14 4.75
C LYS A 75 -9.84 -32.14 3.61
N ASN A 76 -10.51 -30.99 3.65
CA ASN A 76 -10.34 -29.87 2.71
C ASN A 76 -9.09 -29.03 2.94
N GLN A 77 -8.54 -29.00 4.16
CA GLN A 77 -7.25 -28.36 4.45
C GLN A 77 -6.07 -29.18 3.92
N LYS A 78 -6.14 -30.51 3.99
CA LYS A 78 -5.10 -31.41 3.47
C LYS A 78 -4.93 -31.33 1.95
N THR A 79 -5.99 -30.96 1.22
CA THR A 79 -5.98 -30.75 -0.25
C THR A 79 -5.55 -29.35 -0.69
N ARG A 80 -5.35 -28.38 0.22
CA ARG A 80 -5.16 -26.95 -0.15
C ARG A 80 -3.72 -26.47 -0.31
N TYR A 81 -2.72 -27.20 0.19
CA TYR A 81 -1.32 -26.79 0.01
C TYR A 81 -0.64 -27.73 -0.97
N LYS A 82 -0.52 -27.29 -2.24
CA LYS A 82 0.35 -27.97 -3.20
C LYS A 82 1.75 -28.03 -2.61
N GLN A 83 2.21 -29.23 -2.28
CA GLN A 83 3.57 -29.44 -1.82
C GLN A 83 4.50 -29.37 -3.04
N TYR A 84 5.34 -28.34 -3.10
CA TYR A 84 6.28 -28.14 -4.19
C TYR A 84 7.50 -29.05 -4.03
N THR A 85 7.94 -29.67 -5.12
CA THR A 85 9.22 -30.39 -5.15
C THR A 85 10.38 -29.42 -4.97
N ASP A 86 11.54 -29.93 -4.57
CA ASP A 86 12.73 -29.07 -4.43
C ASP A 86 13.20 -28.52 -5.78
N GLU A 87 12.93 -29.23 -6.87
CA GLU A 87 13.16 -28.77 -8.25
C GLU A 87 12.23 -27.61 -8.61
N GLU A 88 10.94 -27.69 -8.28
CA GLU A 88 9.98 -26.60 -8.50
C GLU A 88 10.39 -25.35 -7.71
N LYS A 89 10.82 -25.50 -6.45
CA LYS A 89 11.32 -24.38 -5.63
C LYS A 89 12.56 -23.74 -6.24
N LYS A 90 13.54 -24.55 -6.70
CA LYS A 90 14.76 -24.07 -7.35
C LYS A 90 14.44 -23.32 -8.65
N SER A 91 13.57 -23.89 -9.48
CA SER A 91 13.11 -23.28 -10.73
C SER A 91 12.42 -21.93 -10.48
N TYR A 92 11.52 -21.87 -9.50
CA TYR A 92 10.88 -20.63 -9.09
C TYR A 92 11.90 -19.59 -8.59
N GLY A 93 12.85 -20.01 -7.75
CA GLY A 93 13.91 -19.13 -7.24
C GLY A 93 14.76 -18.53 -8.37
N LYS A 94 15.14 -19.35 -9.36
CA LYS A 94 15.87 -18.89 -10.56
C LYS A 94 15.05 -17.87 -11.35
N ARG A 95 13.79 -18.17 -11.63
CA ARG A 95 12.87 -17.24 -12.33
C ARG A 95 12.72 -15.92 -11.59
N MET A 96 12.57 -15.95 -10.26
CA MET A 96 12.45 -14.73 -9.46
C MET A 96 13.74 -13.90 -9.44
N LYS A 97 14.90 -14.55 -9.54
CA LYS A 97 16.19 -13.87 -9.69
C LYS A 97 16.27 -13.17 -11.06
N GLU A 98 15.95 -13.87 -12.13
CA GLU A 98 15.91 -13.31 -13.50
C GLU A 98 14.94 -12.12 -13.61
N LEU A 99 13.74 -12.22 -13.01
CA LEU A 99 12.78 -11.12 -13.00
C LEU A 99 13.29 -9.90 -12.23
N ARG A 100 14.05 -10.10 -11.15
CA ARG A 100 14.68 -9.00 -10.40
C ARG A 100 15.79 -8.36 -11.21
N GLU A 101 16.62 -9.14 -11.90
CA GLU A 101 17.68 -8.64 -12.78
C GLU A 101 17.09 -7.78 -13.91
N LYS A 102 16.05 -8.25 -14.59
CA LYS A 102 15.31 -7.44 -15.59
C LYS A 102 14.68 -6.18 -15.03
N GLY A 103 14.30 -6.19 -13.76
CA GLY A 103 13.82 -5.00 -13.05
C GLY A 103 14.94 -3.96 -12.89
N LYS A 104 16.11 -4.40 -12.41
CA LYS A 104 17.29 -3.54 -12.23
C LYS A 104 17.79 -2.97 -13.56
N GLU A 105 17.90 -3.79 -14.59
CA GLU A 105 18.29 -3.34 -15.95
C GLU A 105 17.32 -2.26 -16.45
N TYR A 106 16.02 -2.43 -16.20
CA TYR A 106 15.02 -1.43 -16.58
C TYR A 106 15.13 -0.14 -15.76
N GLU A 107 15.42 -0.23 -14.46
CA GLU A 107 15.71 0.95 -13.62
C GLU A 107 16.93 1.74 -14.15
N GLU A 108 18.02 1.04 -14.50
CA GLU A 108 19.22 1.64 -15.10
C GLU A 108 18.93 2.29 -16.46
N PHE A 109 18.16 1.60 -17.30
CA PHE A 109 17.73 2.11 -18.60
C PHE A 109 16.91 3.40 -18.47
N VAL A 110 15.88 3.41 -17.61
CA VAL A 110 15.06 4.60 -17.35
C VAL A 110 15.90 5.73 -16.77
N ALA A 111 16.82 5.43 -15.84
CA ALA A 111 17.77 6.39 -15.29
C ALA A 111 18.63 7.07 -16.38
N GLY A 112 19.00 6.33 -17.44
CA GLY A 112 19.74 6.84 -18.58
C GLY A 112 19.08 8.03 -19.27
N TYR A 113 17.75 8.02 -19.45
CA TYR A 113 17.01 9.14 -20.06
C TYR A 113 17.18 10.42 -19.25
N PHE A 114 16.98 10.35 -17.93
CA PHE A 114 17.12 11.51 -17.06
C PHE A 114 18.59 11.95 -16.93
N LYS A 115 19.54 11.02 -16.99
CA LYS A 115 20.97 11.35 -16.99
C LYS A 115 21.35 12.17 -18.22
N ILE A 116 20.86 11.80 -19.40
CA ILE A 116 21.07 12.54 -20.66
C ILE A 116 20.46 13.95 -20.56
N ASP A 117 19.31 14.09 -19.90
CA ASP A 117 18.67 15.37 -19.62
C ASP A 117 19.41 16.23 -18.56
N GLY A 118 20.56 15.74 -18.07
CA GLY A 118 21.46 16.45 -17.16
C GLY A 118 21.06 16.37 -15.69
N TYR A 119 20.30 15.35 -15.28
CA TYR A 119 20.03 15.09 -13.87
C TYR A 119 21.16 14.29 -13.23
N GLU A 120 21.47 14.61 -11.97
CA GLU A 120 22.18 13.71 -11.07
C GLU A 120 21.24 12.57 -10.68
N ILE A 121 21.72 11.33 -10.80
CA ILE A 121 20.90 10.11 -10.61
C ILE A 121 21.37 9.32 -9.40
N GLU A 122 20.42 8.94 -8.54
CA GLU A 122 20.57 7.90 -7.53
C GLU A 122 19.64 6.72 -7.87
N LEU A 123 20.23 5.54 -8.12
CA LEU A 123 19.52 4.26 -8.29
C LEU A 123 19.12 3.71 -6.92
N HIS A 124 18.12 4.34 -6.30
CA HIS A 124 17.67 4.09 -4.93
C HIS A 124 17.16 2.65 -4.73
N GLY A 125 16.42 2.10 -5.70
CA GLY A 125 15.89 0.73 -5.70
C GLY A 125 17.00 -0.31 -5.71
N ILE A 126 17.96 -0.18 -6.63
CA ILE A 126 19.14 -1.06 -6.69
C ILE A 126 19.97 -0.99 -5.39
N LYS A 127 20.16 0.20 -4.82
CA LYS A 127 20.96 0.42 -3.61
C LYS A 127 20.30 -0.13 -2.34
N ASN A 128 18.99 0.05 -2.19
CA ASN A 128 18.27 -0.25 -0.95
C ASN A 128 17.41 -1.53 -1.01
N GLY A 129 17.21 -2.10 -2.20
CA GLY A 129 16.37 -3.27 -2.42
C GLY A 129 14.99 -3.07 -1.79
N VAL A 130 14.52 -4.05 -1.00
CA VAL A 130 13.20 -4.02 -0.34
C VAL A 130 13.00 -2.82 0.61
N LYS A 131 14.07 -2.13 1.01
CA LYS A 131 14.01 -0.95 1.90
C LYS A 131 13.78 0.36 1.14
N ASP A 132 13.69 0.33 -0.19
CA ASP A 132 13.45 1.48 -1.07
C ASP A 132 12.06 2.13 -0.91
N LYS A 133 11.12 1.42 -0.26
CA LYS A 133 9.72 1.79 -0.11
C LYS A 133 9.03 2.09 -1.46
N GLY A 134 9.52 1.54 -2.57
CA GLY A 134 8.98 1.77 -3.91
C GLY A 134 9.44 3.06 -4.61
N ILE A 135 10.52 3.70 -4.15
CA ILE A 135 11.21 4.74 -4.93
C ILE A 135 12.43 4.08 -5.58
N ASP A 136 12.38 3.86 -6.89
CA ASP A 136 13.46 3.15 -7.59
C ASP A 136 14.58 4.10 -8.00
N ILE A 137 14.23 5.31 -8.46
CA ILE A 137 15.19 6.31 -8.96
C ILE A 137 14.87 7.67 -8.34
N ILE A 138 15.93 8.38 -7.95
CA ILE A 138 15.88 9.76 -7.49
C ILE A 138 16.72 10.60 -8.43
N CYS A 139 16.10 11.56 -9.11
CA CYS A 139 16.78 12.49 -10.01
C CYS A 139 16.80 13.89 -9.38
N LYS A 140 17.97 14.54 -9.41
CA LYS A 140 18.16 15.91 -8.88
C LYS A 140 18.77 16.80 -9.94
N LYS A 141 18.21 18.01 -10.10
CA LYS A 141 18.77 19.05 -10.97
C LYS A 141 18.32 20.41 -10.46
N ASP A 142 19.27 21.25 -10.03
CA ASP A 142 18.99 22.56 -9.46
C ASP A 142 17.98 22.51 -8.29
N ASN A 143 16.80 23.12 -8.46
CA ASN A 143 15.71 23.08 -7.50
C ASN A 143 14.70 21.94 -7.75
N GLU A 144 14.88 21.14 -8.80
CA GLU A 144 13.98 20.05 -9.15
C GLU A 144 14.41 18.72 -8.53
N LEU A 145 13.42 18.01 -7.99
CA LEU A 145 13.54 16.65 -7.48
C LEU A 145 12.49 15.79 -8.18
N ILE A 146 12.92 14.72 -8.84
CA ILE A 146 12.03 13.72 -9.42
C ILE A 146 12.18 12.40 -8.66
N LEU A 147 11.08 11.89 -8.13
CA LEU A 147 11.00 10.56 -7.52
C LEU A 147 10.28 9.64 -8.49
N ILE A 148 10.88 8.48 -8.78
CA ILE A 148 10.42 7.59 -9.85
C ILE A 148 10.23 6.17 -9.34
N GLN A 149 9.09 5.56 -9.67
CA GLN A 149 8.89 4.11 -9.59
C GLN A 149 8.82 3.55 -11.01
N CYS A 150 9.53 2.45 -11.22
CA CYS A 150 9.60 1.67 -12.45
C CYS A 150 8.84 0.34 -12.29
N LYS A 151 8.15 -0.08 -13.37
CA LYS A 151 7.62 -1.45 -13.50
C LYS A 151 7.82 -1.97 -14.92
N ASN A 152 8.65 -3.02 -15.04
CA ASN A 152 8.88 -3.77 -16.26
C ASN A 152 8.00 -5.05 -16.29
N TRP A 153 6.70 -4.90 -16.59
CA TRP A 153 5.76 -6.02 -16.64
C TRP A 153 5.22 -6.19 -18.06
N ARG A 154 5.19 -7.43 -18.56
CA ARG A 154 4.69 -7.76 -19.90
C ARG A 154 3.26 -7.22 -20.15
N ALA A 155 2.97 -6.76 -21.37
CA ALA A 155 1.66 -6.20 -21.71
C ALA A 155 0.49 -7.18 -21.52
N ASP A 156 0.73 -8.47 -21.81
CA ASP A 156 -0.22 -9.57 -21.68
C ASP A 156 -0.37 -10.09 -20.25
N THR A 157 0.26 -9.46 -19.26
CA THR A 157 0.09 -9.88 -17.87
C THR A 157 -1.33 -9.63 -17.37
N LYS A 158 -1.85 -10.58 -16.58
CA LYS A 158 -3.11 -10.42 -15.85
C LYS A 158 -3.06 -9.36 -14.76
N TYR A 159 -1.85 -8.99 -14.33
CA TYR A 159 -1.64 -7.98 -13.30
C TYR A 159 -1.65 -6.59 -13.93
N LYS A 160 -2.41 -5.67 -13.38
CA LYS A 160 -2.45 -4.28 -13.85
C LYS A 160 -2.04 -3.32 -12.73
N ILE A 161 -1.62 -2.12 -13.13
CA ILE A 161 -1.42 -1.02 -12.21
C ILE A 161 -2.78 -0.41 -11.92
N ASN A 162 -3.17 -0.47 -10.65
CA ASN A 162 -4.42 0.08 -10.14
C ASN A 162 -4.16 1.35 -9.32
N HIS A 163 -5.23 2.05 -8.93
CA HIS A 163 -5.13 3.27 -8.14
C HIS A 163 -4.44 3.04 -6.77
N GLU A 164 -4.57 1.87 -6.16
CA GLU A 164 -3.93 1.55 -4.88
C GLU A 164 -2.41 1.54 -4.99
N LYS A 165 -1.86 0.95 -6.05
CA LYS A 165 -0.41 0.94 -6.32
C LYS A 165 0.12 2.36 -6.53
N LEU A 166 -0.63 3.19 -7.27
CA LEU A 166 -0.26 4.59 -7.48
C LEU A 166 -0.31 5.40 -6.18
N LYS A 167 -1.35 5.21 -5.35
CA LYS A 167 -1.46 5.86 -4.03
C LYS A 167 -0.35 5.40 -3.07
N ALA A 168 0.00 4.12 -3.08
CA ALA A 168 1.10 3.60 -2.27
C ALA A 168 2.42 4.30 -2.64
N PHE A 169 2.72 4.41 -3.93
CA PHE A 169 3.90 5.14 -4.40
C PHE A 169 3.90 6.62 -3.99
N VAL A 170 2.77 7.32 -4.15
CA VAL A 170 2.62 8.72 -3.70
C VAL A 170 2.84 8.84 -2.19
N GLY A 171 2.33 7.88 -1.41
CA GLY A 171 2.55 7.81 0.03
C GLY A 171 4.03 7.67 0.40
N SER A 172 4.73 6.73 -0.22
CA SER A 172 6.18 6.54 -0.04
C SER A 172 6.98 7.79 -0.41
N CYS A 173 6.65 8.45 -1.52
CA CYS A 173 7.27 9.71 -1.91
C CYS A 173 7.04 10.80 -0.87
N THR A 174 5.80 10.94 -0.39
CA THR A 174 5.45 11.90 0.66
C THR A 174 6.25 11.66 1.94
N GLU A 175 6.40 10.39 2.34
CA GLU A 175 7.20 10.01 3.49
C GLU A 175 8.69 10.40 3.30
N TYR A 176 9.27 10.07 2.14
CA TYR A 176 10.65 10.42 1.81
C TYR A 176 10.88 11.94 1.87
N ILE A 177 9.96 12.73 1.30
CA ILE A 177 10.02 14.19 1.29
C ILE A 177 9.98 14.75 2.72
N ASN A 178 9.08 14.23 3.55
CA ASN A 178 8.93 14.66 4.94
C ASN A 178 10.18 14.34 5.77
N GLN A 179 10.72 13.14 5.64
CA GLN A 179 11.91 12.69 6.39
C GLN A 179 13.16 13.50 6.03
N ASN A 180 13.28 13.89 4.76
CA ASN A 180 14.42 14.66 4.26
C ASN A 180 14.17 16.18 4.24
N ARG A 181 13.00 16.64 4.71
CA ARG A 181 12.60 18.06 4.77
C ARG A 181 12.72 18.82 3.43
N LEU A 182 12.37 18.17 2.32
CA LEU A 182 12.58 18.68 0.94
C LEU A 182 11.44 19.61 0.45
N PHE A 183 10.82 20.39 1.35
CA PHE A 183 9.61 21.18 1.05
C PHE A 183 9.86 22.38 0.13
N ASP A 184 11.12 22.80 -0.02
CA ASP A 184 11.60 23.90 -0.86
C ASP A 184 11.84 23.49 -2.32
N LYS A 185 11.88 22.17 -2.59
CA LYS A 185 12.11 21.63 -3.93
C LYS A 185 10.86 21.68 -4.80
N ASN A 186 11.07 21.84 -6.10
CA ASN A 186 10.06 21.56 -7.11
C ASN A 186 9.97 20.04 -7.33
N ILE A 187 8.97 19.40 -6.73
CA ILE A 187 8.89 17.93 -6.68
C ILE A 187 7.96 17.41 -7.78
N LYS A 188 8.45 16.45 -8.57
CA LYS A 188 7.66 15.69 -9.52
C LYS A 188 7.69 14.21 -9.16
N LEU A 189 6.53 13.57 -9.19
CA LEU A 189 6.43 12.11 -8.99
C LEU A 189 6.15 11.47 -10.35
N LYS A 190 6.96 10.48 -10.73
CA LYS A 190 6.78 9.75 -12.00
C LYS A 190 6.58 8.27 -11.74
N PHE A 191 5.54 7.71 -12.32
CA PHE A 191 5.33 6.26 -12.39
C PHE A 191 5.58 5.82 -13.83
N VAL A 192 6.61 4.99 -14.02
CA VAL A 192 7.14 4.65 -15.35
C VAL A 192 6.99 3.16 -15.59
N THR A 193 6.45 2.78 -16.76
CA THR A 193 6.28 1.37 -17.14
C THR A 193 6.79 1.11 -18.54
N SER A 194 7.21 -0.13 -18.80
CA SER A 194 7.77 -0.54 -20.11
C SER A 194 6.72 -0.56 -21.23
N ASN A 195 5.44 -0.59 -20.87
CA ASN A 195 4.30 -0.67 -21.79
C ASN A 195 3.02 -0.28 -21.04
N TYR A 196 1.89 -0.15 -21.74
CA TYR A 196 0.61 0.19 -21.13
C TYR A 196 0.05 -0.96 -20.29
N ILE A 197 -0.04 -0.77 -18.97
CA ILE A 197 -0.53 -1.77 -18.00
C ILE A 197 -1.47 -1.19 -16.95
N LEU A 198 -2.06 -0.03 -17.20
CA LEU A 198 -3.02 0.58 -16.29
C LEU A 198 -4.36 -0.15 -16.34
N ASP A 199 -5.07 -0.20 -15.20
CA ASP A 199 -6.49 -0.47 -15.16
C ASP A 199 -7.33 0.82 -15.11
N LYS A 200 -8.65 0.66 -15.17
CA LYS A 200 -9.58 1.80 -15.18
C LYS A 200 -9.46 2.69 -13.94
N SER A 201 -9.20 2.10 -12.79
CA SER A 201 -9.08 2.84 -11.54
C SER A 201 -7.82 3.69 -11.53
N ALA A 202 -6.70 3.18 -12.05
CA ALA A 202 -5.47 3.94 -12.22
C ALA A 202 -5.64 5.10 -13.21
N GLU A 203 -6.30 4.85 -14.35
CA GLU A 203 -6.62 5.91 -15.32
C GLU A 203 -7.41 7.06 -14.68
N MET A 204 -8.46 6.74 -13.90
CA MET A 204 -9.26 7.74 -13.21
C MET A 204 -8.44 8.52 -12.19
N PHE A 205 -7.63 7.82 -11.39
CA PHE A 205 -6.75 8.46 -10.41
C PHE A 205 -5.75 9.42 -11.07
N LEU A 206 -5.14 9.04 -12.18
CA LEU A 206 -4.17 9.87 -12.90
C LEU A 206 -4.81 11.10 -13.55
N LYS A 207 -6.05 11.00 -14.03
CA LYS A 207 -6.79 12.16 -14.58
C LYS A 207 -7.04 13.25 -13.55
N GLU A 208 -7.24 12.88 -12.28
CA GLU A 208 -7.48 13.82 -11.19
C GLU A 208 -6.17 14.30 -10.51
N SER A 209 -5.07 13.56 -10.72
CA SER A 209 -3.79 13.85 -10.07
C SER A 209 -3.06 15.02 -10.72
N LYS A 210 -2.64 15.99 -9.89
CA LYS A 210 -1.80 17.12 -10.32
C LYS A 210 -0.30 16.87 -10.15
N THR A 211 0.07 15.91 -9.32
CA THR A 211 1.46 15.72 -8.87
C THR A 211 2.08 14.44 -9.43
N LEU A 212 1.29 13.38 -9.60
CA LEU A 212 1.76 12.09 -10.14
C LEU A 212 1.58 12.06 -11.65
N GLN A 213 2.67 11.84 -12.37
CA GLN A 213 2.70 11.70 -13.82
C GLN A 213 2.97 10.24 -14.19
N TYR A 214 2.23 9.71 -15.16
CA TYR A 214 2.48 8.38 -15.71
C TYR A 214 3.18 8.49 -17.06
N HIS A 215 4.23 7.70 -17.27
CA HIS A 215 4.97 7.66 -18.52
C HIS A 215 5.18 6.21 -18.95
N ILE A 216 5.22 5.99 -20.26
CA ILE A 216 5.67 4.73 -20.86
C ILE A 216 7.03 4.99 -21.47
N ILE A 217 8.01 4.18 -21.10
CA ILE A 217 9.35 4.18 -21.71
C ILE A 217 9.62 2.74 -22.12
N GLU A 218 9.50 2.46 -23.41
CA GLU A 218 9.63 1.11 -23.95
C GLU A 218 11.04 0.55 -23.79
N TYR A 219 11.16 -0.73 -23.42
CA TYR A 219 12.39 -1.46 -23.15
C TYR A 219 12.35 -2.84 -23.82
#